data_AF-A0ABD5LRK9-F1
#
_entry.id   AF-A0ABD5LRK9-F1
#
_cell.length_a   1.000
_cell.length_b   1.000
_cell.length_c   1.000
_cell.angle_alpha   90.00
_cell.angle_beta   90.00
_cell.angle_gamma   90.00
#
_symmetry.space_group_name_H-M   'P 1'
#
loop_
_entity.id
_entity.type
_entity.pdbx_description
1 polymer ?
#
loop_
_entity_poly.entity_id
_entity_poly.type
_entity_poly.pdbx_seq_one_letter_code
_entity_poly.pdbx_strand_id
1 'polypeptide(L)'
;MIHEARALEADPTHYRENRAKLLAGQILLDAAGSLGGARPKVNVREDDQTIWIAKLPKMGDEYDIARAEVLTLRLAGEIGMTVSEAKLLVVAGQFPVALIKRFDRSYEDPKNPRRIHFITAQTFMGLAGTEPSNYVSLAEQMLIHGAGDDLVELWTRMAYSVLIQNTDDHLRNHGFIRTANRWALSPAYDINPDPSIGGTLKTAISEIHGNELKILKCWTRRSSSTSTQMKLARLSG
;
A
#
# COMPACT_ATOMS: atom_id res chain seq x y z
N MET A 1 -9.25 -33.67 -2.88
CA MET A 1 -8.22 -34.10 -1.90
C MET A 1 -7.31 -35.24 -2.37
N ILE A 2 -7.69 -36.54 -2.39
CA ILE A 2 -6.71 -37.62 -2.76
C ILE A 2 -6.25 -37.53 -4.23
N HIS A 3 -7.13 -37.13 -5.16
CA HIS A 3 -6.75 -36.95 -6.57
C HIS A 3 -5.85 -35.73 -6.83
N GLU A 4 -6.00 -34.64 -6.04
CA GLU A 4 -5.19 -33.43 -6.19
C GLU A 4 -3.80 -33.58 -5.57
N ALA A 5 -3.69 -34.28 -4.44
CA ALA A 5 -2.41 -34.60 -3.82
C ALA A 5 -1.54 -35.49 -4.73
N ARG A 6 -2.13 -36.51 -5.36
CA ARG A 6 -1.43 -37.37 -6.32
C ARG A 6 -1.02 -36.63 -7.59
N ALA A 7 -1.82 -35.67 -8.06
CA ALA A 7 -1.48 -34.85 -9.23
C ALA A 7 -0.33 -33.88 -8.92
N LEU A 8 -0.28 -33.31 -7.72
CA LEU A 8 0.84 -32.49 -7.24
C LEU A 8 2.11 -33.33 -7.05
N GLU A 9 2.02 -34.54 -6.49
CA GLU A 9 3.18 -35.42 -6.27
C GLU A 9 3.75 -35.97 -7.60
N ALA A 10 2.90 -36.25 -8.58
CA ALA A 10 3.32 -36.83 -9.86
C ALA A 10 3.97 -35.81 -10.82
N ASP A 11 3.45 -34.58 -10.86
CA ASP A 11 4.04 -33.48 -11.64
C ASP A 11 3.71 -32.12 -10.99
N PRO A 12 4.54 -31.66 -10.03
CA PRO A 12 4.27 -30.44 -9.28
C PRO A 12 4.20 -29.20 -10.17
N THR A 13 4.99 -29.15 -11.24
CA THR A 13 5.09 -27.98 -12.12
C THR A 13 3.85 -27.89 -13.00
N HIS A 14 3.47 -28.99 -13.65
CA HIS A 14 2.29 -29.02 -14.50
C HIS A 14 0.99 -28.86 -13.70
N TYR A 15 0.93 -29.43 -12.49
CA TYR A 15 -0.19 -29.19 -11.57
C TYR A 15 -0.31 -27.71 -11.20
N ARG A 16 0.79 -27.05 -10.82
CA ARG A 16 0.80 -25.61 -10.51
C ARG A 16 0.36 -24.77 -11.71
N GLU A 17 0.84 -25.07 -12.90
CA GLU A 17 0.46 -24.37 -14.13
C GLU A 17 -1.02 -24.54 -14.47
N ASN A 18 -1.55 -25.76 -14.39
CA ASN A 18 -2.96 -26.03 -14.68
C ASN A 18 -3.89 -25.44 -13.62
N ARG A 19 -3.50 -25.51 -12.34
CA ARG A 19 -4.21 -24.85 -11.23
C ARG A 19 -4.20 -23.33 -11.43
N ALA A 20 -3.06 -22.75 -11.81
CA ALA A 20 -2.95 -21.32 -12.11
C ALA A 20 -3.84 -20.90 -13.29
N LYS A 21 -3.90 -21.71 -14.36
CA LYS A 21 -4.81 -21.47 -15.50
C LYS A 21 -6.29 -21.54 -15.11
N LEU A 22 -6.69 -22.56 -14.34
CA LEU A 22 -8.06 -22.71 -13.85
C LEU A 22 -8.46 -21.55 -12.93
N LEU A 23 -7.59 -21.22 -11.97
CA LEU A 23 -7.78 -20.11 -11.05
C LEU A 23 -7.87 -18.79 -11.82
N ALA A 24 -6.99 -18.56 -12.79
CA ALA A 24 -7.05 -17.39 -13.66
C ALA A 24 -8.37 -17.31 -14.44
N GLY A 25 -8.85 -18.43 -14.99
CA GLY A 25 -10.14 -18.49 -15.67
C GLY A 25 -11.31 -18.10 -14.76
N GLN A 26 -11.34 -18.60 -13.52
CA GLN A 26 -12.37 -18.25 -12.54
C GLN A 26 -12.29 -16.78 -12.12
N ILE A 27 -11.09 -16.27 -11.84
CA ILE A 27 -10.85 -14.86 -11.51
C ILE A 27 -11.34 -13.95 -12.64
N LEU A 28 -11.05 -14.29 -13.90
CA LEU A 28 -11.48 -13.52 -15.07
C LEU A 28 -13.00 -13.49 -15.23
N LEU A 29 -13.68 -14.62 -15.01
CA LEU A 29 -15.14 -14.70 -15.01
C LEU A 29 -15.75 -13.79 -13.93
N ASP A 30 -15.21 -13.83 -12.72
CA ASP A 30 -15.69 -13.01 -11.60
C ASP A 30 -15.41 -11.50 -11.83
N ALA A 31 -14.31 -11.17 -12.53
CA ALA A 31 -13.91 -9.79 -12.82
C ALA A 31 -14.71 -9.14 -13.97
N ALA A 32 -15.28 -9.93 -14.88
CA ALA A 32 -16.02 -9.43 -16.05
C ALA A 32 -17.22 -8.54 -15.67
N GLY A 33 -17.75 -8.66 -14.44
CA GLY A 33 -18.81 -7.77 -13.92
C GLY A 33 -18.36 -6.34 -13.57
N SER A 34 -17.06 -6.04 -13.56
CA SER A 34 -16.48 -4.79 -13.03
C SER A 34 -15.78 -3.90 -14.08
N LEU A 35 -16.14 -4.02 -15.37
CA LEU A 35 -15.44 -3.41 -16.52
C LEU A 35 -15.53 -1.87 -16.67
N GLY A 36 -15.85 -1.11 -15.60
CA GLY A 36 -15.92 0.35 -15.63
C GLY A 36 -14.80 1.07 -14.85
N GLY A 37 -13.94 1.82 -15.55
CA GLY A 37 -13.06 2.86 -15.00
C GLY A 37 -11.83 2.37 -14.20
N ALA A 38 -12.05 1.70 -13.07
CA ALA A 38 -11.02 1.25 -12.12
C ALA A 38 -10.38 -0.09 -12.54
N ARG A 39 -9.16 -0.36 -12.05
CA ARG A 39 -8.50 -1.66 -12.26
C ARG A 39 -9.35 -2.79 -11.65
N PRO A 40 -9.69 -3.85 -12.42
CA PRO A 40 -10.53 -4.94 -11.91
C PRO A 40 -9.87 -5.65 -10.73
N LYS A 41 -10.67 -5.96 -9.71
CA LYS A 41 -10.22 -6.68 -8.51
C LYS A 41 -11.28 -7.65 -8.03
N VAL A 42 -10.88 -8.83 -7.57
CA VAL A 42 -11.79 -9.86 -7.05
C VAL A 42 -11.22 -10.51 -5.79
N ASN A 43 -12.09 -11.02 -4.91
CA ASN A 43 -11.63 -11.82 -3.77
C ASN A 43 -11.42 -13.26 -4.22
N VAL A 44 -10.29 -13.85 -3.85
CA VAL A 44 -9.94 -15.24 -4.12
C VAL A 44 -9.72 -15.96 -2.81
N ARG A 45 -10.20 -17.20 -2.70
CA ARG A 45 -9.99 -18.05 -1.54
C ARG A 45 -9.16 -19.26 -1.92
N GLU A 46 -8.09 -19.52 -1.18
CA GLU A 46 -7.27 -20.73 -1.32
C GLU A 46 -7.84 -21.89 -0.49
N ASP A 47 -7.32 -23.10 -0.72
CA ASP A 47 -7.79 -24.32 -0.06
C ASP A 47 -7.63 -24.25 1.47
N ASP A 48 -6.59 -23.57 1.93
CA ASP A 48 -6.31 -23.27 3.35
C ASP A 48 -7.19 -22.15 3.95
N GLN A 49 -8.23 -21.74 3.21
CA GLN A 49 -9.12 -20.62 3.53
C GLN A 49 -8.46 -19.24 3.53
N THR A 50 -7.19 -19.12 3.15
CA THR A 50 -6.56 -17.80 3.00
C THR A 50 -7.32 -16.99 1.94
N ILE A 51 -7.61 -15.74 2.26
CA ILE A 51 -8.37 -14.85 1.38
C ILE A 51 -7.44 -13.79 0.81
N TRP A 52 -7.39 -13.71 -0.50
CA TRP A 52 -6.58 -12.78 -1.28
C TRP A 52 -7.50 -11.81 -2.02
N ILE A 53 -6.99 -10.63 -2.30
CA ILE A 53 -7.51 -9.73 -3.34
C ILE A 53 -6.63 -9.95 -4.56
N ALA A 54 -7.22 -10.46 -5.63
CA ALA A 54 -6.59 -10.55 -6.94
C ALA A 54 -6.81 -9.23 -7.68
N LYS A 55 -5.73 -8.52 -7.99
CA LYS A 55 -5.71 -7.31 -8.83
C LYS A 55 -5.29 -7.71 -10.23
N LEU A 56 -6.21 -7.55 -11.18
CA LEU A 56 -6.01 -7.98 -12.55
C LEU A 56 -5.30 -6.89 -13.38
N PRO A 57 -4.58 -7.28 -14.44
CA PRO A 57 -4.15 -6.33 -15.46
C PRO A 57 -5.38 -5.66 -16.10
N LYS A 58 -5.24 -4.38 -16.45
CA LYS A 58 -6.26 -3.62 -17.19
C LYS A 58 -5.86 -3.57 -18.66
N MET A 59 -6.87 -3.57 -19.54
CA MET A 59 -6.63 -3.30 -20.96
C MET A 59 -5.99 -1.92 -21.13
N GLY A 60 -4.83 -1.87 -21.76
CA GLY A 60 -4.06 -0.63 -21.97
C GLY A 60 -3.01 -0.32 -20.90
N ASP A 61 -2.70 -1.25 -19.99
CA ASP A 61 -1.53 -1.11 -19.13
C ASP A 61 -0.25 -1.00 -19.97
N GLU A 62 0.50 0.09 -19.79
CA GLU A 62 1.78 0.32 -20.49
C GLU A 62 2.97 -0.32 -19.76
N TYR A 63 2.79 -0.69 -18.50
CA TYR A 63 3.80 -1.34 -17.67
C TYR A 63 3.17 -2.34 -16.67
N ASP A 64 4.01 -3.20 -16.11
CA ASP A 64 3.58 -4.28 -15.22
C ASP A 64 3.30 -3.78 -13.80
N ILE A 65 2.09 -3.25 -13.61
CA ILE A 65 1.61 -2.71 -12.33
C ILE A 65 1.55 -3.80 -11.25
N ALA A 66 1.23 -5.04 -11.61
CA ALA A 66 1.17 -6.14 -10.66
C ALA A 66 2.57 -6.47 -10.09
N ARG A 67 3.60 -6.55 -10.94
CA ARG A 67 4.99 -6.70 -10.48
C ARG A 67 5.45 -5.49 -9.69
N ALA A 68 5.10 -4.28 -10.12
CA ALA A 68 5.45 -3.07 -9.40
C ALA A 68 4.92 -3.09 -7.96
N GLU A 69 3.62 -3.38 -7.77
CA GLU A 69 3.00 -3.45 -6.44
C GLU A 69 3.60 -4.55 -5.56
N VAL A 70 3.82 -5.75 -6.12
CA VAL A 70 4.41 -6.86 -5.34
C VAL A 70 5.86 -6.53 -4.98
N LEU A 71 6.63 -5.91 -5.87
CA LEU A 71 8.00 -5.50 -5.61
C LEU A 71 8.07 -4.44 -4.52
N THR A 72 7.26 -3.38 -4.60
CA THR A 72 7.25 -2.30 -3.61
C THR A 72 6.76 -2.77 -2.25
N LEU A 73 5.76 -3.65 -2.17
CA LEU A 73 5.34 -4.23 -0.89
C LEU A 73 6.42 -5.11 -0.28
N ARG A 74 7.10 -5.93 -1.09
CA ARG A 74 8.23 -6.74 -0.60
C ARG A 74 9.37 -5.87 -0.09
N LEU A 75 9.78 -4.86 -0.86
CA LEU A 75 10.84 -3.93 -0.45
C LEU A 75 10.47 -3.17 0.83
N ALA A 76 9.21 -2.76 0.97
CA ALA A 76 8.71 -2.15 2.20
C ALA A 76 8.84 -3.10 3.41
N GLY A 77 8.54 -4.39 3.23
CA GLY A 77 8.75 -5.41 4.26
C GLY A 77 10.22 -5.58 4.65
N GLU A 78 11.13 -5.60 3.67
CA GLU A 78 12.58 -5.71 3.90
C GLU A 78 13.16 -4.52 4.69
N ILE A 79 12.56 -3.34 4.59
CA ILE A 79 12.95 -2.16 5.40
C ILE A 79 12.22 -2.08 6.75
N GLY A 80 11.47 -3.12 7.14
CA GLY A 80 10.84 -3.24 8.45
C GLY A 80 9.43 -2.66 8.56
N MET A 81 8.77 -2.31 7.45
CA MET A 81 7.35 -1.92 7.49
C MET A 81 6.45 -3.14 7.67
N THR A 82 5.36 -3.00 8.43
CA THR A 82 4.30 -3.99 8.45
C THR A 82 3.51 -3.90 7.14
N VAL A 83 3.64 -4.89 6.26
CA VAL A 83 3.02 -4.90 4.92
C VAL A 83 2.06 -6.06 4.76
N SER A 84 1.08 -5.90 3.86
CA SER A 84 0.27 -7.04 3.44
C SER A 84 1.10 -8.02 2.62
N GLU A 85 0.91 -9.31 2.88
CA GLU A 85 1.58 -10.37 2.13
C GLU A 85 1.15 -10.30 0.65
N ALA A 86 2.14 -10.33 -0.25
CA ALA A 86 1.93 -10.13 -1.68
C ALA A 86 2.69 -11.15 -2.53
N LYS A 87 2.00 -11.76 -3.49
CA LYS A 87 2.58 -12.70 -4.46
C LYS A 87 2.01 -12.51 -5.85
N LEU A 88 2.74 -12.99 -6.85
CA LEU A 88 2.32 -12.98 -8.24
C LEU A 88 1.69 -14.32 -8.62
N LEU A 89 0.56 -14.26 -9.30
CA LEU A 89 0.01 -15.39 -10.04
C LEU A 89 0.33 -15.18 -11.52
N VAL A 90 1.24 -16.00 -12.03
CA VAL A 90 1.58 -15.99 -13.47
C VAL A 90 0.44 -16.66 -14.23
N VAL A 91 -0.10 -15.95 -15.20
CA VAL A 91 -1.22 -16.38 -16.05
C VAL A 91 -0.78 -16.31 -17.51
N ALA A 92 -1.54 -16.92 -18.43
CA ALA A 92 -1.21 -16.95 -19.86
C ALA A 92 -1.29 -15.57 -20.57
N GLY A 93 -1.57 -14.48 -19.84
CA GLY A 93 -1.64 -13.11 -20.36
C GLY A 93 -0.30 -12.38 -20.30
N GLN A 94 -0.27 -11.16 -20.86
CA GLN A 94 0.93 -10.31 -20.91
C GLN A 94 1.49 -9.98 -19.53
N PHE A 95 0.61 -9.65 -18.58
CA PHE A 95 0.96 -9.27 -17.22
C PHE A 95 0.38 -10.27 -16.21
N PRO A 96 1.09 -10.53 -15.10
CA PRO A 96 0.60 -11.38 -14.03
C PRO A 96 -0.55 -10.71 -13.25
N VAL A 97 -1.21 -11.51 -12.41
CA VAL A 97 -2.18 -11.03 -11.43
C VAL A 97 -1.46 -10.85 -10.09
N ALA A 98 -1.62 -9.68 -9.45
CA ALA A 98 -1.13 -9.49 -8.08
C ALA A 98 -2.15 -10.07 -7.09
N LEU A 99 -1.67 -10.92 -6.18
CA LEU A 99 -2.44 -11.45 -5.07
C LEU A 99 -1.98 -10.76 -3.80
N ILE A 100 -2.87 -9.99 -3.17
CA ILE A 100 -2.62 -9.28 -1.91
C ILE A 100 -3.47 -9.92 -0.82
N LYS A 101 -2.85 -10.44 0.24
CA LYS A 101 -3.56 -11.11 1.33
C LYS A 101 -4.45 -10.13 2.06
N ARG A 102 -5.61 -10.58 2.54
CA ARG A 102 -6.51 -9.74 3.32
C ARG A 102 -6.08 -9.69 4.78
N PHE A 103 -5.49 -8.57 5.19
CA PHE A 103 -5.15 -8.33 6.60
C PHE A 103 -6.38 -7.99 7.47
N ASP A 104 -7.53 -7.67 6.87
CA ASP A 104 -8.79 -7.48 7.60
C ASP A 104 -9.48 -8.81 7.96
N ARG A 105 -8.69 -9.89 7.99
CA ARG A 105 -9.07 -11.25 8.38
C ARG A 105 -8.07 -11.79 9.39
N SER A 106 -8.58 -12.39 10.47
CA SER A 106 -7.80 -13.23 11.36
C SER A 106 -7.86 -14.67 10.85
N TYR A 107 -6.68 -15.28 10.68
CA TYR A 107 -6.50 -16.66 10.22
C TYR A 107 -6.10 -17.60 11.37
N GLU A 108 -6.37 -17.21 12.62
CA GLU A 108 -6.14 -18.06 13.81
C GLU A 108 -6.94 -19.37 13.76
N ASP A 109 -8.15 -19.33 13.19
CA ASP A 109 -8.92 -20.51 12.82
C ASP A 109 -8.66 -20.84 11.34
N PRO A 110 -7.93 -21.92 11.02
CA PRO A 110 -7.62 -22.30 9.65
C PRO A 110 -8.85 -22.64 8.81
N LYS A 111 -10.00 -22.90 9.44
CA LYS A 111 -11.24 -23.27 8.74
C LYS A 111 -12.18 -22.09 8.54
N ASN A 112 -12.05 -21.05 9.36
CA ASN A 112 -12.99 -19.93 9.33
C ASN A 112 -12.31 -18.58 9.61
N PRO A 113 -11.78 -17.91 8.57
CA PRO A 113 -11.19 -16.60 8.72
C PRO A 113 -12.19 -15.57 9.26
N ARG A 114 -11.93 -15.04 10.45
CA ARG A 114 -12.82 -14.06 11.11
C ARG A 114 -12.52 -12.65 10.61
N ARG A 115 -13.56 -11.84 10.40
CA ARG A 115 -13.39 -10.43 10.01
C ARG A 115 -12.81 -9.62 11.17
N ILE A 116 -11.81 -8.80 10.88
CA ILE A 116 -11.30 -7.74 11.74
C ILE A 116 -11.91 -6.42 11.27
N HIS A 117 -12.34 -5.55 12.19
CA HIS A 117 -12.82 -4.23 11.79
C HIS A 117 -11.69 -3.41 11.18
N PHE A 118 -11.98 -2.81 10.03
CA PHE A 118 -11.05 -2.01 9.25
C PHE A 118 -11.73 -0.70 8.86
N ILE A 119 -11.00 0.40 8.95
CA ILE A 119 -11.40 1.72 8.45
C ILE A 119 -10.21 2.39 7.78
N THR A 120 -10.46 3.25 6.79
CA THR A 120 -9.39 4.04 6.17
C THR A 120 -8.97 5.19 7.08
N ALA A 121 -7.78 5.77 6.85
CA ALA A 121 -7.37 6.98 7.55
C ALA A 121 -8.35 8.14 7.31
N GLN A 122 -8.96 8.20 6.12
CA GLN A 122 -10.00 9.17 5.84
C GLN A 122 -11.19 9.08 6.80
N THR A 123 -11.70 7.86 7.03
CA THR A 123 -12.79 7.63 8.00
C THR A 123 -12.31 7.84 9.44
N PHE A 124 -11.09 7.42 9.75
CA PHE A 124 -10.48 7.60 11.08
C PHE A 124 -10.37 9.07 11.47
N MET A 125 -10.08 9.94 10.50
CA MET A 125 -10.02 11.40 10.69
C MET A 125 -11.39 12.09 10.61
N GLY A 126 -12.48 11.36 10.37
CA GLY A 126 -13.83 11.94 10.25
C GLY A 126 -14.05 12.76 8.97
N LEU A 127 -13.23 12.57 7.94
CA LEU A 127 -13.29 13.36 6.70
C LEU A 127 -14.31 12.78 5.72
N ALA A 128 -15.06 13.66 5.04
CA ALA A 128 -16.06 13.26 4.05
C ALA A 128 -15.47 13.15 2.64
N GLY A 129 -16.12 12.36 1.78
CA GLY A 129 -15.88 12.38 0.33
C GLY A 129 -14.43 12.10 -0.06
N THR A 130 -13.73 13.09 -0.62
CA THR A 130 -12.28 13.07 -0.95
C THR A 130 -11.57 14.27 -0.34
N GLU A 131 -12.03 14.72 0.83
CA GLU A 131 -11.42 15.85 1.52
C GLU A 131 -9.92 15.62 1.75
N PRO A 132 -9.07 16.60 1.40
CA PRO A 132 -7.63 16.48 1.57
C PRO A 132 -7.25 16.61 3.04
N SER A 133 -6.14 15.99 3.41
CA SER A 133 -5.46 16.23 4.68
C SER A 133 -3.96 15.94 4.54
N ASN A 134 -3.27 15.88 5.67
CA ASN A 134 -1.83 15.72 5.71
C ASN A 134 -1.37 14.71 6.78
N TYR A 135 -0.14 14.22 6.64
CA TYR A 135 0.46 13.23 7.54
C TYR A 135 0.57 13.73 8.99
N VAL A 136 0.83 15.02 9.21
CA VAL A 136 0.88 15.61 10.56
C VAL A 136 -0.50 15.55 11.24
N SER A 137 -1.56 15.98 10.55
CA SER A 137 -2.93 15.89 11.09
C SER A 137 -3.35 14.43 11.33
N LEU A 138 -2.94 13.50 10.47
CA LEU A 138 -3.17 12.07 10.70
C LEU A 138 -2.43 11.58 11.96
N ALA A 139 -1.17 11.99 12.15
CA ALA A 139 -0.39 11.67 13.35
C ALA A 139 -1.05 12.21 14.63
N GLU A 140 -1.60 13.42 14.59
CA GLU A 140 -2.35 14.00 15.71
C GLU A 140 -3.60 13.17 16.05
N GLN A 141 -4.37 12.75 15.04
CA GLN A 141 -5.52 11.88 15.26
C GLN A 141 -5.11 10.51 15.80
N MET A 142 -3.97 9.97 15.39
CA MET A 142 -3.44 8.72 15.92
C MET A 142 -3.11 8.83 17.41
N LEU A 143 -2.53 9.95 17.85
CA LEU A 143 -2.27 10.21 19.27
C LEU A 143 -3.57 10.29 20.08
N ILE A 144 -4.59 10.97 19.56
CA ILE A 144 -5.88 11.16 20.23
C ILE A 144 -6.65 9.83 20.36
N HIS A 145 -6.63 8.99 19.32
CA HIS A 145 -7.45 7.78 19.24
C HIS A 145 -6.70 6.48 19.57
N GLY A 146 -5.53 6.59 20.21
CA GLY A 146 -4.82 5.45 20.79
C GLY A 146 -4.02 4.61 19.78
N ALA A 147 -3.67 5.16 18.63
CA ALA A 147 -2.79 4.57 17.62
C ALA A 147 -1.35 5.16 17.62
N GLY A 148 -0.98 5.90 18.67
CA GLY A 148 0.27 6.64 18.77
C GLY A 148 1.56 5.81 18.69
N ASP A 149 1.51 4.53 19.09
CA ASP A 149 2.68 3.64 19.01
C ASP A 149 3.12 3.35 17.56
N ASP A 150 2.22 3.58 16.59
CA ASP A 150 2.46 3.29 15.17
C ASP A 150 2.99 4.52 14.39
N LEU A 151 3.33 5.62 15.09
CA LEU A 151 3.79 6.87 14.46
C LEU A 151 5.11 6.71 13.69
N VAL A 152 6.02 5.88 14.20
CA VAL A 152 7.28 5.58 13.50
C VAL A 152 7.00 4.89 12.16
N GLU A 153 6.03 3.99 12.14
CA GLU A 153 5.64 3.32 10.91
C GLU A 153 4.89 4.26 9.96
N LEU A 154 4.04 5.16 10.47
CA LEU A 154 3.40 6.21 9.64
C LEU A 154 4.46 7.08 8.95
N TRP A 155 5.47 7.54 9.71
CA TRP A 155 6.58 8.31 9.15
C TRP A 155 7.35 7.52 8.09
N THR A 156 7.63 6.24 8.36
CA THR A 156 8.34 5.36 7.43
C THR A 156 7.56 5.18 6.12
N ARG A 157 6.22 5.02 6.19
CA ARG A 157 5.34 4.98 5.01
C ARG A 157 5.39 6.26 4.19
N MET A 158 5.34 7.41 4.84
CA MET A 158 5.46 8.71 4.16
C MET A 158 6.80 8.83 3.44
N ALA A 159 7.90 8.55 4.14
CA ALA A 159 9.24 8.62 3.57
C ALA A 159 9.40 7.63 2.40
N TYR A 160 8.90 6.40 2.56
CA TYR A 160 8.90 5.39 1.52
C TYR A 160 8.13 5.84 0.28
N SER A 161 6.89 6.32 0.45
CA SER A 161 6.08 6.87 -0.65
C SER A 161 6.79 7.98 -1.41
N VAL A 162 7.53 8.85 -0.72
CA VAL A 162 8.34 9.88 -1.39
C VAL A 162 9.49 9.25 -2.19
N LEU A 163 10.23 8.31 -1.60
CA LEU A 163 11.41 7.70 -2.22
C LEU A 163 11.09 6.88 -3.47
N ILE A 164 9.92 6.24 -3.51
CA ILE A 164 9.47 5.45 -4.66
C ILE A 164 8.54 6.21 -5.61
N GLN A 165 8.32 7.51 -5.39
CA GLN A 165 7.39 8.32 -6.18
C GLN A 165 5.98 7.70 -6.24
N ASN A 166 5.43 7.34 -5.07
CA ASN A 166 4.04 6.89 -4.96
C ASN A 166 3.09 8.09 -5.01
N THR A 167 2.59 8.41 -6.19
CA THR A 167 1.71 9.57 -6.45
C THR A 167 0.24 9.31 -6.15
N ASP A 168 -0.12 8.12 -5.68
CA ASP A 168 -1.48 7.73 -5.30
C ASP A 168 -1.61 7.41 -3.79
N ASP A 169 -0.80 8.05 -2.94
CA ASP A 169 -0.77 7.83 -1.48
C ASP A 169 -1.94 8.50 -0.72
N HIS A 170 -3.14 8.51 -1.28
CA HIS A 170 -4.29 9.17 -0.66
C HIS A 170 -4.69 8.53 0.68
N LEU A 171 -5.39 9.25 1.55
CA LEU A 171 -5.83 8.77 2.88
C LEU A 171 -6.64 7.45 2.88
N ARG A 172 -7.16 6.99 1.73
CA ARG A 172 -7.81 5.68 1.61
C ARG A 172 -6.84 4.50 1.43
N ASN A 173 -5.57 4.78 1.15
CA ASN A 173 -4.46 3.81 1.06
C ASN A 173 -3.69 3.70 2.40
N HIS A 174 -4.14 4.43 3.41
CA HIS A 174 -3.80 4.20 4.79
C HIS A 174 -5.04 3.68 5.51
N GLY A 175 -4.84 2.77 6.45
CA GLY A 175 -5.95 2.17 7.18
C GLY A 175 -5.57 1.79 8.60
N PHE A 176 -6.61 1.52 9.37
CA PHE A 176 -6.53 1.12 10.76
C PHE A 176 -7.36 -0.15 10.96
N ILE A 177 -6.81 -1.08 11.72
CA ILE A 177 -7.53 -2.28 12.16
C ILE A 177 -7.81 -2.22 13.65
N ARG A 178 -8.96 -2.75 14.05
CA ARG A 178 -9.33 -2.85 15.46
C ARG A 178 -8.63 -4.05 16.07
N THR A 179 -7.68 -3.78 16.96
CA THR A 179 -7.14 -4.78 17.89
C THR A 179 -8.02 -4.85 19.14
N ALA A 180 -7.77 -5.80 20.05
CA ALA A 180 -8.57 -6.02 21.25
C ALA A 180 -8.85 -4.72 22.02
N ASN A 181 -7.84 -3.87 22.21
CA ASN A 181 -7.95 -2.69 23.07
C ASN A 181 -7.71 -1.35 22.35
N ARG A 182 -7.08 -1.31 21.17
CA ARG A 182 -6.80 -0.06 20.44
C ARG A 182 -7.08 -0.14 18.93
N TRP A 183 -7.10 1.01 18.27
CA TRP A 183 -6.84 1.05 16.83
C TRP A 183 -5.35 0.91 16.60
N ALA A 184 -4.96 0.12 15.59
CA ALA A 184 -3.58 0.00 15.15
C ALA A 184 -3.50 0.29 13.66
N LEU A 185 -2.40 0.87 13.21
CA LEU A 185 -2.14 1.07 11.79
C LEU A 185 -2.19 -0.31 11.08
N SER A 186 -3.03 -0.44 10.06
CA SER A 186 -3.16 -1.70 9.31
C SER A 186 -1.86 -1.98 8.56
N PRO A 187 -1.54 -3.24 8.20
CA PRO A 187 -0.47 -3.50 7.25
C PRO A 187 -0.59 -2.61 6.01
N ALA A 188 0.52 -2.14 5.47
CA ALA A 188 0.57 -1.33 4.26
C ALA A 188 0.09 -2.12 3.03
N TYR A 189 -0.64 -1.45 2.14
CA TYR A 189 -1.22 -2.02 0.93
C TYR A 189 -1.34 -0.93 -0.15
N ASP A 190 -1.51 -1.34 -1.41
CA ASP A 190 -1.72 -0.43 -2.54
C ASP A 190 -0.62 0.63 -2.69
N ILE A 191 0.63 0.19 -2.61
CA ILE A 191 1.81 1.04 -2.78
C ILE A 191 2.39 0.77 -4.16
N ASN A 192 2.39 1.77 -5.04
CA ASN A 192 2.91 1.65 -6.40
C ASN A 192 3.83 2.81 -6.74
N PRO A 193 4.94 2.58 -7.45
CA PRO A 193 5.75 3.66 -7.99
C PRO A 193 5.06 4.22 -9.24
N ASP A 194 5.08 5.53 -9.41
CA ASP A 194 4.65 6.18 -10.65
C ASP A 194 5.87 6.41 -11.55
N PRO A 195 5.96 5.77 -12.73
CA PRO A 195 7.08 5.90 -13.64
C PRO A 195 7.10 7.24 -14.39
N SER A 196 6.04 8.05 -14.29
CA SER A 196 5.99 9.35 -14.97
C SER A 196 7.00 10.35 -14.39
N ILE A 197 7.40 11.31 -15.21
CA ILE A 197 8.33 12.36 -14.76
C ILE A 197 7.55 13.38 -13.94
N GLY A 198 7.97 13.56 -12.69
CA GLY A 198 7.33 14.47 -11.76
C GLY A 198 6.10 13.87 -11.10
N GLY A 199 5.46 14.66 -10.24
CA GLY A 199 4.33 14.19 -9.45
C GLY A 199 4.35 14.78 -8.05
N THR A 200 3.26 14.53 -7.34
CA THR A 200 3.05 14.97 -5.97
C THR A 200 2.36 13.85 -5.22
N LEU A 201 2.59 13.79 -3.91
CA LEU A 201 1.74 13.00 -3.03
C LEU A 201 0.28 13.46 -3.16
N LYS A 202 -0.69 12.58 -2.92
CA LYS A 202 -2.09 12.97 -2.68
C LYS A 202 -2.30 13.39 -1.23
N THR A 203 -1.58 12.77 -0.30
CA THR A 203 -1.58 13.19 1.11
C THR A 203 -0.41 14.15 1.34
N ALA A 204 -0.70 15.38 1.78
CA ALA A 204 0.36 16.35 2.01
C ALA A 204 1.25 15.91 3.20
N ILE A 205 2.53 16.27 3.21
CA ILE A 205 3.42 16.03 4.35
C ILE A 205 2.90 16.81 5.57
N SER A 206 2.65 18.10 5.38
CA SER A 206 2.06 19.01 6.36
C SER A 206 1.50 20.24 5.65
N GLU A 207 0.82 21.12 6.37
CA GLU A 207 0.30 22.40 5.82
C GLU A 207 1.38 23.24 5.13
N ILE A 208 2.58 23.30 5.71
CA ILE A 208 3.69 24.13 5.20
C ILE A 208 4.56 23.46 4.12
N HIS A 209 4.60 22.13 4.07
CA HIS A 209 5.43 21.38 3.11
C HIS A 209 4.63 20.93 1.89
N GLY A 210 3.30 20.86 1.99
CA GLY A 210 2.42 20.47 0.90
C GLY A 210 2.67 19.05 0.41
N ASN A 211 2.49 18.83 -0.88
CA ASN A 211 2.49 17.51 -1.51
C ASN A 211 3.82 17.18 -2.23
N GLU A 212 4.91 17.91 -1.95
CA GLU A 212 6.18 17.71 -2.63
C GLU A 212 6.78 16.33 -2.34
N LEU A 213 7.25 15.63 -3.38
CA LEU A 213 8.06 14.41 -3.28
C LEU A 213 9.50 14.71 -2.86
N LYS A 214 9.70 15.48 -1.77
CA LYS A 214 11.02 15.90 -1.29
C LYS A 214 11.10 15.90 0.23
N ILE A 215 11.85 14.95 0.77
CA ILE A 215 12.13 14.89 2.22
C ILE A 215 13.08 16.03 2.65
N LEU A 216 14.05 16.41 1.81
CA LEU A 216 15.14 17.32 2.17
C LEU A 216 14.71 18.76 2.50
N LYS A 217 13.58 19.25 1.93
CA LYS A 217 13.06 20.58 2.27
C LYS A 217 12.40 20.64 3.65
N CYS A 218 12.02 19.50 4.24
CA CYS A 218 11.46 19.44 5.58
C CYS A 218 12.50 19.75 6.67
N TRP A 219 13.79 19.64 6.36
CA TRP A 219 14.89 19.84 7.30
C TRP A 219 15.52 21.25 7.26
N THR A 220 15.34 22.00 6.17
CA THR A 220 16.14 23.22 5.91
C THR A 220 15.57 24.54 6.44
N ARG A 221 14.45 24.56 7.18
CA ARG A 221 13.84 25.82 7.68
C ARG A 221 13.92 26.03 9.20
N ARG A 222 15.00 25.58 9.84
CA ARG A 222 15.31 25.90 11.25
C ARG A 222 16.49 26.84 11.47
N SER A 223 16.95 27.57 10.47
CA SER A 223 17.98 28.60 10.65
C SER A 223 17.74 29.84 9.79
N SER A 224 16.79 30.66 10.20
CA SER A 224 16.75 32.07 9.78
C SER A 224 16.13 32.93 10.87
N SER A 225 16.79 32.98 12.03
CA SER A 225 16.55 34.03 13.03
C SER A 225 17.83 34.36 13.77
N THR A 226 18.79 34.96 13.08
CA THR A 226 19.74 35.99 13.59
C THR A 226 20.79 36.28 12.51
N SER A 227 20.61 37.39 11.77
CA SER A 227 21.70 38.02 11.04
C SER A 227 21.87 39.44 11.57
N THR A 228 22.66 39.56 12.64
CA THR A 228 23.27 40.82 13.03
C THR A 228 24.21 41.25 11.89
N GLN A 229 23.88 42.36 11.21
CA GLN A 229 24.76 42.98 10.23
C GLN A 229 26.01 43.49 10.94
N MET A 230 27.19 42.94 10.60
CA MET A 230 28.48 43.54 10.93
C MET A 230 29.10 44.08 9.64
N LYS A 231 29.18 45.42 9.56
CA LYS A 231 29.78 46.18 8.46
C LYS A 231 31.28 45.86 8.35
N LEU A 232 31.73 45.55 7.13
CA LEU A 232 33.14 45.58 6.72
C LEU A 232 33.36 46.83 5.85
N ALA A 233 34.09 47.81 6.37
CA ALA A 233 34.63 48.92 5.59
C ALA A 233 36.17 48.90 5.69
N ARG A 234 36.73 48.36 4.60
CA ARG A 234 38.06 48.50 3.99
C ARG A 234 39.05 49.50 4.62
N LEU A 235 40.26 48.99 4.90
CA LEU A 235 41.50 49.76 4.91
C LEU A 235 42.19 49.60 3.55
N SER A 236 42.40 50.72 2.85
CA SER A 236 43.40 50.89 1.80
C SER A 236 43.61 52.39 1.61
N GLY A 237 44.78 52.89 2.04
CA GLY A 237 45.19 54.30 2.01
C GLY A 237 46.08 54.62 3.19
#